data_AF-A0A0F4Z1U3-F1
#
_entry.id   AF-A0A0F4Z1U3-F1
#
_cell.length_a   1.000
_cell.length_b   1.000
_cell.length_c   1.000
_cell.angle_alpha   90.00
_cell.angle_beta   90.00
_cell.angle_gamma   90.00
#
_symmetry.space_group_name_H-M   'P 1'
#
loop_
_entity.id
_entity.type
_entity.pdbx_description
1 polymer ?
#
loop_
_entity_poly.entity_id
_entity_poly.type
_entity_poly.pdbx_seq_one_letter_code
_entity_poly.pdbx_strand_id
1 'polypeptide(L)'
;MRQKGHDSVCASTRTNTYPSIDVVCPRTVGLCSSTPPGQLILLSRPFFYNEVDLRLLANVKQGRYLEPLAPTGLTGLRTHPNPRPTLIFLYKSTLEKLKAFPETSVYRQSTEALTRHRLQIVESTKPPGFDEWLERVKKTVAAQPKRFEPVRLPDGSYAARQEGDPNAGPRGLEWDGEGMEPSTEGPARTEEELARWHKIMEEVTDPEKRDSDFESDNIQWESEPPLEADQIAEIENKIGGGLIEELIQVAEGELKLVDELAKARVWEELAEKPRPEQWTYFERDTHTPEKS
;
A
#
# COMPACT_ATOMS: atom_id res chain seq x y z
N MET A 1 1.61 29.15 65.51
CA MET A 1 0.41 29.18 64.64
C MET A 1 0.86 29.25 63.19
N ARG A 2 0.56 28.18 62.45
CA ARG A 2 0.57 27.96 60.98
C ARG A 2 1.38 28.90 60.07
N GLN A 3 2.46 28.35 59.52
CA GLN A 3 2.95 28.64 58.16
C GLN A 3 2.12 27.82 57.14
N LYS A 4 1.69 28.42 56.04
CA LYS A 4 1.02 27.76 54.92
C LYS A 4 2.06 27.44 53.84
N GLY A 5 2.34 26.16 53.65
CA GLY A 5 3.08 25.63 52.50
C GLY A 5 2.12 25.31 51.35
N HIS A 6 2.57 25.60 50.14
CA HIS A 6 1.97 25.18 48.87
C HIS A 6 2.38 23.73 48.60
N ASP A 7 1.42 22.83 48.43
CA ASP A 7 1.67 21.48 47.90
C ASP A 7 0.87 21.26 46.62
N SER A 8 1.62 20.84 45.61
CA SER A 8 1.26 20.47 44.25
C SER A 8 0.47 19.15 44.23
N VAL A 9 -0.65 19.13 43.52
CA VAL A 9 -1.44 17.91 43.26
C VAL A 9 -0.96 17.28 41.95
N CYS A 10 -0.31 16.13 42.05
CA CYS A 10 -0.08 15.19 40.95
C CYS A 10 -1.39 14.45 40.63
N ALA A 11 -1.85 14.51 39.37
CA ALA A 11 -2.83 13.59 38.82
C ALA A 11 -2.17 12.81 37.68
N SER A 12 -1.78 11.56 37.96
CA SER A 12 -1.29 10.60 36.98
C SER A 12 -2.47 9.77 36.47
N THR A 13 -2.85 9.98 35.21
CA THR A 13 -3.78 9.10 34.49
C THR A 13 -3.00 7.93 33.88
N ARG A 14 -3.40 6.72 34.28
CA ARG A 14 -2.79 5.43 33.93
C ARG A 14 -3.01 5.07 32.46
N THR A 15 -1.97 4.47 31.89
CA THR A 15 -1.92 3.76 30.63
C THR A 15 -2.70 2.44 30.70
N ASN A 16 -3.35 2.07 29.58
CA ASN A 16 -4.02 0.78 29.42
C ASN A 16 -3.18 -0.08 28.44
N THR A 17 -2.61 -1.14 28.99
CA THR A 17 -1.91 -2.22 28.28
C THR A 17 -2.88 -3.37 28.04
N TYR A 18 -2.92 -3.91 26.83
CA TYR A 18 -3.62 -5.17 26.52
C TYR A 18 -2.63 -6.33 26.47
N PRO A 19 -2.92 -7.47 27.13
CA PRO A 19 -2.25 -8.74 26.84
C PRO A 19 -3.15 -9.72 26.06
N SER A 20 -2.44 -10.61 25.39
CA SER A 20 -2.80 -11.78 24.59
C SER A 20 -3.97 -12.62 25.13
N ILE A 21 -4.79 -13.15 24.21
CA ILE A 21 -5.88 -14.10 24.52
C ILE A 21 -5.40 -15.51 24.16
N ASP A 22 -5.21 -16.33 25.20
CA ASP A 22 -5.04 -17.77 25.12
C ASP A 22 -6.40 -18.48 24.93
N VAL A 23 -6.38 -19.48 24.07
CA VAL A 23 -7.48 -20.40 23.77
C VAL A 23 -7.70 -21.34 24.98
N VAL A 24 -8.86 -21.26 25.61
CA VAL A 24 -9.31 -22.26 26.60
C VAL A 24 -10.64 -22.88 26.17
N CYS A 25 -10.57 -24.19 25.92
CA CYS A 25 -11.67 -25.08 25.58
C CYS A 25 -12.55 -25.37 26.81
N PRO A 26 -13.89 -25.32 26.73
CA PRO A 26 -14.74 -25.69 27.86
C PRO A 26 -14.94 -27.20 27.96
N ARG A 27 -14.64 -27.69 29.17
CA ARG A 27 -14.76 -29.07 29.64
C ARG A 27 -16.24 -29.42 29.89
N THR A 28 -16.66 -30.57 29.38
CA THR A 28 -17.94 -31.24 29.59
C THR A 28 -18.22 -31.48 31.08
N VAL A 29 -19.43 -31.13 31.54
CA VAL A 29 -19.96 -31.56 32.85
C VAL A 29 -21.38 -32.08 32.64
N GLY A 30 -21.65 -33.23 33.27
CA GLY A 30 -22.72 -34.16 32.94
C GLY A 30 -24.10 -33.82 33.49
N LEU A 31 -25.03 -34.65 33.02
CA LEU A 31 -26.45 -34.70 33.34
C LEU A 31 -26.71 -34.81 34.84
N CYS A 32 -27.79 -34.16 35.29
CA CYS A 32 -28.62 -34.69 36.36
C CYS A 32 -30.10 -34.33 36.13
N SER A 33 -30.91 -35.38 36.13
CA SER A 33 -32.35 -35.44 35.91
C SER A 33 -33.16 -34.82 37.03
N SER A 34 -34.23 -34.10 36.69
CA SER A 34 -35.53 -34.26 37.35
C SER A 34 -36.62 -33.48 36.61
N THR A 35 -37.58 -34.21 36.05
CA THR A 35 -38.83 -33.70 35.49
C THR A 35 -39.87 -33.60 36.60
N PRO A 36 -40.76 -32.59 36.57
CA PRO A 36 -42.11 -32.76 37.09
C PRO A 36 -43.18 -32.68 35.96
N PRO A 37 -44.32 -33.36 36.12
CA PRO A 37 -45.24 -33.66 35.04
C PRO A 37 -46.38 -32.64 34.87
N GLY A 38 -46.84 -32.50 33.63
CA GLY A 38 -48.23 -32.17 33.31
C GLY A 38 -48.50 -30.73 32.87
N GLN A 39 -48.65 -30.52 31.55
CA GLN A 39 -49.78 -29.80 30.95
C GLN A 39 -49.70 -29.97 29.42
N LEU A 40 -50.66 -30.69 28.84
CA LEU A 40 -50.89 -30.74 27.39
C LEU A 40 -51.59 -29.45 26.95
N ILE A 41 -50.95 -28.65 26.10
CA ILE A 41 -51.63 -27.66 25.26
C ILE A 41 -51.05 -27.76 23.85
N LEU A 42 -51.80 -28.44 22.97
CA LEU A 42 -51.63 -28.33 21.53
C LEU A 42 -52.41 -27.10 21.06
N LEU A 43 -51.72 -26.04 20.61
CA LEU A 43 -52.29 -25.09 19.65
C LEU A 43 -51.20 -24.56 18.71
N SER A 44 -51.40 -24.91 17.44
CA SER A 44 -50.78 -24.37 16.21
C SER A 44 -50.75 -22.84 16.17
N ARG A 45 -49.60 -22.24 15.77
CA ARG A 45 -49.46 -21.11 14.81
C ARG A 45 -47.99 -20.66 14.61
N PRO A 46 -47.68 -19.85 13.58
CA PRO A 46 -46.75 -20.22 12.51
C PRO A 46 -45.33 -19.67 12.67
N PHE A 47 -44.44 -20.20 11.82
CA PHE A 47 -43.24 -19.55 11.28
C PHE A 47 -43.37 -18.02 11.22
N PHE A 48 -42.53 -17.32 11.99
CA PHE A 48 -42.00 -16.02 11.63
C PHE A 48 -40.54 -16.01 12.06
N TYR A 49 -39.66 -16.42 11.14
CA TYR A 49 -38.28 -15.97 11.19
C TYR A 49 -38.34 -14.45 11.06
N ASN A 50 -37.89 -13.74 12.09
CA ASN A 50 -37.43 -12.37 11.93
C ASN A 50 -36.16 -12.46 11.07
N GLU A 51 -36.34 -12.52 9.76
CA GLU A 51 -35.29 -12.05 8.85
C GLU A 51 -35.14 -10.57 9.16
N VAL A 52 -34.06 -10.24 9.85
CA VAL A 52 -33.60 -8.86 9.99
C VAL A 52 -33.25 -8.43 8.57
N ASP A 53 -34.20 -7.76 7.93
CA ASP A 53 -34.06 -7.21 6.58
C ASP A 53 -32.82 -6.30 6.54
N LEU A 54 -31.72 -6.81 5.98
CA LEU A 54 -30.51 -6.06 5.64
C LEU A 54 -30.76 -4.98 4.56
N ARG A 55 -32.01 -4.75 4.16
CA ARG A 55 -32.43 -3.78 3.14
C ARG A 55 -32.44 -2.32 3.61
N LEU A 56 -32.21 -2.06 4.90
CA LEU A 56 -32.19 -0.69 5.46
C LEU A 56 -30.81 -0.03 5.53
N LEU A 57 -29.73 -0.69 5.09
CA LEU A 57 -28.37 -0.11 5.09
C LEU A 57 -27.88 0.37 3.72
N ALA A 58 -28.70 0.26 2.66
CA ALA A 58 -28.27 0.56 1.30
C ALA A 58 -28.09 2.06 0.98
N ASN A 59 -28.50 2.97 1.87
CA ASN A 59 -28.47 4.43 1.64
C ASN A 59 -27.63 5.19 2.68
N VAL A 60 -26.61 4.57 3.26
CA VAL A 60 -25.58 5.33 3.97
C VAL A 60 -24.78 6.09 2.92
N LYS A 61 -25.06 7.38 2.76
CA LYS A 61 -24.13 8.30 2.10
C LYS A 61 -22.77 8.06 2.74
N GLN A 62 -21.84 7.53 1.96
CA GLN A 62 -20.46 7.43 2.40
C GLN A 62 -20.01 8.82 2.85
N GLY A 63 -19.14 8.89 3.85
CA GLY A 63 -18.59 10.15 4.33
C GLY A 63 -17.99 10.95 3.16
N ARG A 64 -17.80 12.26 3.36
CA ARG A 64 -17.20 13.14 2.33
C ARG A 64 -15.88 12.60 1.78
N TYR A 65 -15.13 11.86 2.61
CA TYR A 65 -13.88 11.18 2.28
C TYR A 65 -13.99 9.70 2.62
N LEU A 66 -13.20 8.87 1.95
CA LEU A 66 -13.03 7.47 2.33
C LEU A 66 -12.16 7.39 3.59
N GLU A 67 -12.60 6.60 4.56
CA GLU A 67 -11.78 6.34 5.76
C GLU A 67 -10.58 5.49 5.38
N PRO A 68 -9.33 5.87 5.74
CA PRO A 68 -8.15 5.06 5.46
C PRO A 68 -8.21 3.69 6.15
N LEU A 69 -7.74 2.65 5.44
CA LEU A 69 -7.64 1.26 5.94
C LEU A 69 -8.98 0.59 6.32
N ALA A 70 -10.10 1.18 5.92
CA ALA A 70 -11.44 0.61 6.01
C ALA A 70 -11.62 -0.55 5.02
N PRO A 71 -12.52 -1.51 5.32
CA PRO A 71 -12.81 -2.60 4.39
C PRO A 71 -13.60 -2.11 3.17
N THR A 72 -13.15 -2.45 1.96
CA THR A 72 -13.82 -2.06 0.69
C THR A 72 -14.96 -3.00 0.28
N GLY A 73 -15.14 -4.11 1.00
CA GLY A 73 -16.05 -5.19 0.63
C GLY A 73 -15.37 -6.35 -0.11
N LEU A 74 -14.12 -6.18 -0.55
CA LEU A 74 -13.27 -7.25 -1.07
C LEU A 74 -12.32 -7.77 0.02
N THR A 75 -12.17 -9.09 0.14
CA THR A 75 -11.31 -9.69 1.16
C THR A 75 -9.84 -9.39 0.89
N GLY A 76 -9.13 -8.86 1.88
CA GLY A 76 -7.70 -8.55 1.76
C GLY A 76 -7.40 -7.22 1.04
N LEU A 77 -8.43 -6.50 0.58
CA LEU A 77 -8.29 -5.17 -0.01
C LEU A 77 -8.86 -4.12 0.96
N ARG A 78 -8.00 -3.22 1.44
CA ARG A 78 -8.37 -2.11 2.33
C ARG A 78 -8.30 -0.80 1.57
N THR A 79 -9.08 0.19 1.98
CA THR A 79 -9.06 1.52 1.39
C THR A 79 -7.68 2.15 1.53
N HIS A 80 -7.19 2.68 0.41
CA HIS A 80 -5.88 3.33 0.39
C HIS A 80 -6.02 4.79 0.85
N PRO A 81 -5.14 5.33 1.73
CA PRO A 81 -5.25 6.70 2.22
C PRO A 81 -5.14 7.74 1.09
N ASN A 82 -4.15 7.58 0.20
CA ASN A 82 -3.83 8.54 -0.87
C ASN A 82 -3.69 7.83 -2.23
N PRO A 83 -4.79 7.39 -2.87
CA PRO A 83 -4.71 6.54 -4.07
C PRO A 83 -4.17 7.27 -5.32
N ARG A 84 -4.49 8.56 -5.46
CA ARG A 84 -4.09 9.40 -6.61
C ARG A 84 -2.58 9.53 -6.79
N PRO A 85 -1.79 9.99 -5.81
CA PRO A 85 -0.34 10.13 -5.99
C PRO A 85 0.33 8.77 -6.21
N THR A 86 -0.15 7.71 -5.55
CA THR A 86 0.33 6.33 -5.76
C THR A 86 0.12 5.89 -7.21
N LEU A 87 -1.08 6.08 -7.77
CA LEU A 87 -1.35 5.76 -9.17
C LEU A 87 -0.49 6.57 -10.15
N ILE A 88 -0.33 7.87 -9.90
CA ILE A 88 0.52 8.74 -10.74
C ILE A 88 1.96 8.24 -10.73
N PHE A 89 2.49 7.88 -9.56
CA PHE A 89 3.85 7.33 -9.43
C PHE A 89 3.99 6.00 -10.19
N LEU A 90 3.07 5.06 -10.00
CA LEU A 90 3.10 3.75 -10.69
C LEU A 90 2.98 3.89 -12.21
N TYR A 91 2.12 4.79 -12.69
CA TYR A 91 1.98 5.04 -14.13
C TYR A 91 3.17 5.76 -14.75
N LYS A 92 3.80 6.71 -14.05
CA LYS A 92 5.01 7.37 -14.55
C LYS A 92 6.20 6.41 -14.57
N SER A 93 6.40 5.64 -13.51
CA SER A 93 7.47 4.64 -13.44
C SER A 93 7.30 3.51 -14.47
N THR A 94 6.07 3.05 -14.74
CA THR A 94 5.82 2.10 -15.84
C THR A 94 6.15 2.72 -17.20
N LEU A 95 5.74 3.94 -17.49
CA LEU A 95 6.10 4.64 -18.73
C LEU A 95 7.62 4.84 -18.87
N GLU A 96 8.33 5.10 -17.78
CA GLU A 96 9.78 5.20 -17.77
C GLU A 96 10.43 3.86 -18.14
N LYS A 97 9.99 2.76 -17.53
CA LYS A 97 10.50 1.41 -17.85
C LYS A 97 10.18 0.97 -19.27
N LEU A 98 9.03 1.35 -19.80
CA LEU A 98 8.64 1.04 -21.19
C LEU A 98 9.57 1.69 -22.23
N LYS A 99 10.32 2.75 -21.88
CA LYS A 99 11.34 3.34 -22.76
C LYS A 99 12.44 2.34 -23.15
N ALA A 100 12.66 1.28 -22.36
CA ALA A 100 13.64 0.23 -22.65
C ALA A 100 13.22 -0.71 -23.80
N PHE A 101 11.94 -0.75 -24.15
CA PHE A 101 11.40 -1.62 -25.20
C PHE A 101 11.51 -0.93 -26.57
N PRO A 102 11.62 -1.64 -27.70
CA PRO A 102 11.57 -1.02 -29.02
C PRO A 102 10.17 -0.44 -29.31
N GLU A 103 10.10 0.68 -30.05
CA GLU A 103 8.83 1.36 -30.41
C GLU A 103 7.91 0.50 -31.29
N THR A 104 8.47 -0.47 -31.99
CA THR A 104 7.72 -1.43 -32.83
C THR A 104 7.03 -2.52 -32.04
N SER A 105 7.37 -2.70 -30.75
CA SER A 105 6.76 -3.72 -29.90
C SER A 105 5.28 -3.41 -29.67
N VAL A 106 4.41 -4.36 -30.04
CA VAL A 106 2.96 -4.26 -29.82
C VAL A 106 2.64 -4.06 -28.35
N TYR A 107 3.35 -4.78 -27.46
CA TYR A 107 3.16 -4.67 -26.02
C TYR A 107 3.46 -3.24 -25.53
N ARG A 108 4.55 -2.62 -26.00
CA ARG A 108 4.89 -1.23 -25.66
C ARG A 108 3.80 -0.26 -26.12
N GLN A 109 3.33 -0.40 -27.36
CA GLN A 109 2.29 0.49 -27.92
C GLN A 109 0.97 0.39 -27.16
N SER A 110 0.51 -0.83 -26.85
CA SER A 110 -0.75 -1.04 -26.14
C SER A 110 -0.68 -0.56 -24.70
N THR A 111 0.43 -0.85 -24.01
CA THR A 111 0.61 -0.43 -22.60
C THR A 111 0.79 1.07 -22.50
N GLU A 112 1.61 1.71 -23.34
CA GLU A 112 1.74 3.17 -23.34
C GLU A 112 0.40 3.87 -23.57
N ALA A 113 -0.40 3.41 -24.54
CA ALA A 113 -1.70 3.99 -24.83
C ALA A 113 -2.66 3.88 -23.62
N LEU A 114 -2.74 2.70 -23.01
CA LEU A 114 -3.58 2.44 -21.85
C LEU A 114 -3.13 3.26 -20.64
N THR A 115 -1.83 3.24 -20.32
CA THR A 115 -1.26 3.92 -19.15
C THR A 115 -1.38 5.43 -19.28
N ARG A 116 -1.13 6.01 -20.47
CA ARG A 116 -1.33 7.44 -20.73
C ARG A 116 -2.80 7.85 -20.57
N HIS A 117 -3.73 7.05 -21.08
CA HIS A 117 -5.16 7.32 -20.92
C HIS A 117 -5.59 7.32 -19.44
N ARG A 118 -5.18 6.32 -18.67
CA ARG A 118 -5.48 6.25 -17.23
C ARG A 118 -4.83 7.40 -16.45
N LEU A 119 -3.57 7.72 -16.75
CA LEU A 119 -2.85 8.83 -16.15
C LEU A 119 -3.56 10.16 -16.41
N GLN A 120 -4.04 10.40 -17.64
CA GLN A 120 -4.79 11.61 -17.98
C GLN A 120 -6.07 11.75 -17.15
N ILE A 121 -6.80 10.65 -16.93
CA ILE A 121 -8.00 10.66 -16.08
C ILE A 121 -7.64 11.03 -14.65
N VAL A 122 -6.64 10.38 -14.05
CA VAL A 122 -6.21 10.61 -12.66
C VAL A 122 -5.63 12.01 -12.44
N GLU A 123 -4.90 12.56 -13.42
CA GLU A 123 -4.37 13.93 -13.34
C GLU A 123 -5.47 14.99 -13.45
N SER A 124 -6.53 14.72 -14.22
CA SER A 124 -7.65 15.65 -14.41
C SER A 124 -8.46 15.91 -13.14
N THR A 125 -8.55 14.94 -12.24
CA THR A 125 -9.29 15.03 -10.98
C THR A 125 -8.38 15.53 -9.86
N LYS A 126 -8.57 16.78 -9.41
CA LYS A 126 -7.79 17.39 -8.32
C LYS A 126 -8.62 17.46 -7.02
N PRO A 127 -8.04 17.15 -5.85
CA PRO A 127 -8.73 17.34 -4.59
C PRO A 127 -8.91 18.82 -4.25
N PRO A 128 -9.89 19.16 -3.40
CA PRO A 128 -10.01 20.51 -2.87
C PRO A 128 -8.76 20.90 -2.06
N GLY A 129 -8.22 22.10 -2.27
CA GLY A 129 -7.02 22.59 -1.57
C GLY A 129 -5.69 22.10 -2.16
N PHE A 130 -5.70 21.42 -3.31
CA PHE A 130 -4.50 20.91 -3.96
C PHE A 130 -3.48 22.01 -4.32
N ASP A 131 -3.94 23.14 -4.85
CA ASP A 131 -3.05 24.21 -5.33
C ASP A 131 -2.33 24.90 -4.16
N GLU A 132 -3.02 25.15 -3.05
CA GLU A 132 -2.42 25.71 -1.81
C GLU A 132 -1.38 24.75 -1.21
N TRP A 133 -1.69 23.46 -1.21
CA TRP A 133 -0.74 22.43 -0.78
C TRP A 133 0.49 22.41 -1.70
N LEU A 134 0.32 22.49 -3.01
CA LEU A 134 1.43 22.54 -3.96
C LEU A 134 2.35 23.76 -3.72
N GLU A 135 1.78 24.94 -3.44
CA GLU A 135 2.57 26.12 -3.12
C GLU A 135 3.39 25.94 -1.85
N ARG A 136 2.81 25.32 -0.81
CA ARG A 136 3.50 25.02 0.43
C ARG A 136 4.64 24.04 0.19
N VAL A 137 4.40 22.95 -0.55
CA VAL A 137 5.42 21.96 -0.91
C VAL A 137 6.55 22.63 -1.70
N LYS A 138 6.23 23.45 -2.72
CA LYS A 138 7.25 24.19 -3.49
C LYS A 138 8.08 25.11 -2.62
N LYS A 139 7.46 25.80 -1.66
CA LYS A 139 8.17 26.67 -0.70
C LYS A 139 9.12 25.85 0.18
N THR A 140 8.69 24.70 0.69
CA THR A 140 9.52 23.81 1.51
C THR A 140 10.70 23.26 0.70
N VAL A 141 10.46 22.79 -0.53
CA VAL A 141 11.51 22.28 -1.42
C VAL A 141 12.50 23.38 -1.80
N ALA A 142 12.02 24.59 -2.10
CA ALA A 142 12.87 25.74 -2.41
C ALA A 142 13.69 26.22 -1.20
N ALA A 143 13.17 26.07 0.01
CA ALA A 143 13.89 26.44 1.24
C ALA A 143 15.03 25.46 1.56
N GLN A 144 14.89 24.19 1.21
CA GLN A 144 15.84 23.13 1.57
C GLN A 144 16.23 22.26 0.35
N PRO A 145 16.87 22.79 -0.70
CA PRO A 145 17.15 22.04 -1.93
C PRO A 145 18.05 20.82 -1.70
N LYS A 146 19.08 20.95 -0.84
CA LYS A 146 20.01 19.85 -0.53
C LYS A 146 19.31 18.62 0.06
N ARG A 147 18.28 18.84 0.89
CA ARG A 147 17.51 17.78 1.56
C ARG A 147 16.69 16.93 0.59
N PHE A 148 16.21 17.51 -0.52
CA PHE A 148 15.33 16.82 -1.48
C PHE A 148 16.07 16.23 -2.69
N GLU A 149 17.36 16.49 -2.85
CA GLU A 149 18.16 15.97 -3.97
C GLU A 149 18.17 14.43 -4.03
N PRO A 150 18.30 13.68 -2.92
CA PRO A 150 18.31 12.21 -2.96
C PRO A 150 17.00 11.58 -3.46
N VAL A 151 15.86 12.26 -3.28
CA VAL A 151 14.51 11.75 -3.58
C VAL A 151 14.05 12.17 -5.00
N ARG A 152 14.90 12.87 -5.74
CA ARG A 152 14.59 13.37 -7.06
C ARG A 152 14.72 12.24 -8.09
N LEU A 153 13.63 11.96 -8.81
CA LEU A 153 13.62 11.04 -9.94
C LEU A 153 14.36 11.66 -11.15
N PRO A 154 14.81 10.84 -12.12
CA PRO A 154 15.44 11.31 -13.36
C PRO A 154 14.55 12.30 -14.14
N ASP A 155 13.24 12.10 -14.09
CA ASP A 155 12.23 12.97 -14.70
C ASP A 155 12.06 14.32 -13.97
N GLY A 156 12.78 14.55 -12.86
CA GLY A 156 12.72 15.78 -12.06
C GLY A 156 11.54 15.86 -11.10
N SER A 157 10.66 14.84 -11.07
CA SER A 157 9.62 14.70 -10.06
C SER A 157 10.16 14.17 -8.73
N TYR A 158 9.48 14.50 -7.64
CA TYR A 158 9.78 13.96 -6.31
C TYR A 158 8.84 12.79 -6.03
N ALA A 159 9.40 11.65 -5.60
CA ALA A 159 8.61 10.53 -5.12
C ALA A 159 9.29 9.96 -3.88
N ALA A 160 8.63 10.07 -2.72
CA ALA A 160 9.08 9.46 -1.49
C ALA A 160 8.37 8.11 -1.30
N ARG A 161 9.11 7.09 -0.87
CA ARG A 161 8.52 5.88 -0.31
C ARG A 161 8.04 6.22 1.10
N GLN A 162 6.77 5.94 1.39
CA GLN A 162 6.32 5.99 2.78
C GLN A 162 6.95 4.80 3.51
N GLU A 163 7.96 5.07 4.33
CA GLU A 163 8.58 4.06 5.17
C GLU A 163 7.88 4.01 6.54
N GLY A 164 7.55 2.79 6.97
CA GLY A 164 7.16 2.49 8.35
C GLY A 164 5.80 3.02 8.82
N ASP A 165 5.45 2.63 10.05
CA ASP A 165 4.35 3.24 10.79
C ASP A 165 4.75 4.70 11.09
N PRO A 166 3.97 5.71 10.66
CA PRO A 166 4.26 7.11 10.99
C PRO A 166 4.23 7.37 12.52
N ASN A 167 3.72 6.43 13.33
CA ASN A 167 3.76 6.45 14.78
C ASN A 167 4.81 5.51 15.39
N ALA A 168 5.69 4.91 14.58
CA ALA A 168 6.89 4.27 15.10
C ALA A 168 7.69 5.36 15.81
N GLY A 169 7.55 5.41 17.13
CA GLY A 169 8.35 6.33 17.95
C GLY A 169 9.84 6.03 17.77
N PRO A 170 10.73 6.82 18.41
CA PRO A 170 12.19 6.64 18.32
C PRO A 170 12.62 5.17 18.47
N ARG A 171 11.99 4.46 19.41
CA ARG A 171 12.19 3.04 19.70
C ARG A 171 11.90 2.07 18.54
N GLY A 172 10.97 2.40 17.64
CA GLY A 172 10.62 1.56 16.48
C GLY A 172 11.59 1.71 15.30
N LEU A 173 12.34 2.81 15.26
CA LEU A 173 13.36 3.14 14.25
C LEU A 173 14.78 2.79 14.73
N GLU A 174 14.98 2.60 16.03
CA GLU A 174 16.28 2.35 16.69
C GLU A 174 16.89 0.97 16.40
N TRP A 175 16.15 0.03 15.82
CA TRP A 175 16.66 -1.31 15.51
C TRP A 175 16.31 -1.71 14.07
N ASP A 176 17.28 -1.53 13.18
CA ASP A 176 17.24 -1.90 11.75
C ASP A 176 17.36 -3.42 11.50
N GLY A 177 17.64 -4.19 12.56
CA GLY A 177 17.83 -5.63 12.46
C GLY A 177 19.21 -6.04 11.98
N GLU A 178 20.21 -5.13 11.97
CA GLU A 178 21.59 -5.53 11.71
C GLU A 178 22.02 -6.59 12.74
N GLY A 179 22.33 -7.79 12.24
CA GLY A 179 22.87 -8.85 13.06
C GLY A 179 24.22 -8.42 13.61
N MET A 180 24.40 -8.52 14.93
CA MET A 180 25.68 -8.22 15.56
C MET A 180 26.77 -9.08 14.90
N GLU A 181 27.64 -8.46 14.08
CA GLU A 181 28.79 -9.16 13.52
C GLU A 181 29.62 -9.69 14.70
N PRO A 182 30.06 -10.96 14.66
CA PRO A 182 30.94 -11.48 15.70
C PRO A 182 32.21 -10.64 15.69
N SER A 183 32.40 -9.82 16.73
CA SER A 183 33.59 -8.99 16.85
C SER A 183 34.81 -9.89 16.88
N THR A 184 35.77 -9.64 15.97
CA THR A 184 37.08 -10.29 16.02
C THR A 184 37.72 -10.01 17.39
N GLU A 185 37.79 -11.03 18.26
CA GLU A 185 38.39 -10.93 19.59
C GLU A 185 39.93 -10.84 19.47
N GLY A 186 40.46 -9.66 19.16
CA GLY A 186 41.91 -9.47 19.08
C GLY A 186 42.38 -8.07 18.64
N PRO A 187 43.69 -7.77 18.75
CA PRO A 187 44.24 -6.45 18.44
C PRO A 187 44.28 -6.08 16.94
N ALA A 188 44.07 -7.05 16.04
CA ALA A 188 44.16 -6.85 14.61
C ALA A 188 42.80 -7.07 13.95
N ARG A 189 42.22 -5.98 13.42
CA ARG A 189 41.13 -6.05 12.45
C ARG A 189 41.68 -6.60 11.13
N THR A 190 40.85 -7.33 10.40
CA THR A 190 41.11 -7.67 9.00
C THR A 190 41.21 -6.41 8.14
N GLU A 191 41.83 -6.49 6.97
CA GLU A 191 41.98 -5.33 6.05
C GLU A 191 40.61 -4.76 5.63
N GLU A 192 39.62 -5.62 5.43
CA GLU A 192 38.25 -5.22 5.08
C GLU A 192 37.54 -4.50 6.25
N GLU A 193 37.69 -4.98 7.49
CA GLU A 193 37.14 -4.31 8.68
C GLU A 193 37.83 -2.95 8.94
N LEU A 194 39.14 -2.85 8.69
CA LEU A 194 39.87 -1.58 8.76
C LEU A 194 39.34 -0.60 7.72
N ALA A 195 39.12 -1.04 6.47
CA ALA A 195 38.55 -0.19 5.43
C ALA A 195 37.12 0.28 5.77
N ARG A 196 36.27 -0.61 6.30
CA ARG A 196 34.94 -0.24 6.81
C ARG A 196 35.03 0.77 7.94
N TRP A 197 35.91 0.53 8.91
CA TRP A 197 36.11 1.45 10.04
C TRP A 197 36.67 2.82 9.60
N HIS A 198 37.63 2.85 8.67
CA HIS A 198 38.15 4.09 8.11
C HIS A 198 37.07 4.87 7.38
N LYS A 199 36.21 4.19 6.61
CA LYS A 199 35.06 4.80 5.95
C LYS A 199 34.06 5.38 6.95
N ILE A 200 33.74 4.66 8.02
CA ILE A 200 32.85 5.14 9.10
C ILE A 200 33.47 6.34 9.81
N MET A 201 34.76 6.28 10.14
CA MET A 201 35.47 7.38 10.79
C MET A 201 35.52 8.62 9.90
N GLU A 202 35.81 8.45 8.61
CA GLU A 202 35.78 9.52 7.62
C GLU A 202 34.38 10.14 7.53
N GLU A 203 33.34 9.32 7.48
CA GLU A 203 31.94 9.76 7.46
C GLU A 203 31.53 10.54 8.72
N VAL A 204 31.95 10.10 9.90
CA VAL A 204 31.66 10.77 11.19
C VAL A 204 32.50 12.04 11.38
N THR A 205 33.70 12.11 10.79
CA THR A 205 34.60 13.25 10.94
C THR A 205 34.44 14.30 9.85
N ASP A 206 33.68 14.00 8.80
CA ASP A 206 33.40 14.92 7.70
C ASP A 206 32.66 16.17 8.23
N PRO A 207 33.27 17.37 8.18
CA PRO A 207 32.68 18.58 8.73
C PRO A 207 31.38 18.97 8.03
N GLU A 208 31.17 18.58 6.77
CA GLU A 208 29.91 18.83 6.05
C GLU A 208 28.76 17.97 6.59
N LYS A 209 29.05 16.72 7.00
CA LYS A 209 28.06 15.82 7.61
C LYS A 209 27.82 16.10 9.09
N ARG A 210 28.82 16.61 9.80
CA ARG A 210 28.69 17.02 11.20
C ARG A 210 27.66 18.12 11.40
N ASP A 211 27.50 19.02 10.43
CA ASP A 211 26.47 20.06 10.48
C ASP A 211 25.07 19.47 10.18
N SER A 212 24.98 18.38 9.40
CA SER A 212 23.73 17.62 9.21
C SER A 212 23.35 16.73 10.39
N ASP A 213 24.27 16.37 11.30
CA ASP A 213 23.94 15.56 12.49
C ASP A 213 22.87 16.19 13.41
N PHE A 214 22.65 17.50 13.32
CA PHE A 214 21.59 18.21 14.06
C PHE A 214 20.26 18.33 13.29
N GLU A 215 20.29 18.15 11.97
CA GLU A 215 19.10 18.10 11.15
C GLU A 215 18.70 16.64 11.00
N SER A 216 17.68 16.19 11.74
CA SER A 216 17.17 14.83 11.53
C SER A 216 16.78 14.64 10.06
N ASP A 217 17.47 13.73 9.36
CA ASP A 217 17.24 13.37 7.96
C ASP A 217 15.85 12.80 7.68
N ASN A 218 15.00 12.64 8.71
CA ASN A 218 13.60 12.27 8.56
C ASN A 218 12.87 13.30 7.69
N ILE A 219 12.74 12.99 6.40
CA ILE A 219 11.95 13.74 5.43
C ILE A 219 10.48 13.54 5.77
N GLN A 220 9.96 14.37 6.68
CA GLN A 220 8.54 14.39 6.98
C GLN A 220 7.80 15.07 5.82
N TRP A 221 7.29 14.27 4.89
CA TRP A 221 6.53 14.74 3.75
C TRP A 221 5.07 15.02 4.13
N GLU A 222 4.56 16.22 3.84
CA GLU A 222 3.13 16.50 3.96
C GLU A 222 2.37 15.74 2.87
N SER A 223 1.55 14.76 3.26
CA SER A 223 0.69 14.04 2.32
C SER A 223 -0.29 14.96 1.59
N GLU A 224 -0.63 14.60 0.36
CA GLU A 224 -1.65 15.32 -0.44
C GLU A 224 -3.01 15.32 0.29
N PRO A 225 -3.81 16.39 0.18
CA PRO A 225 -5.19 16.37 0.65
C PRO A 225 -5.99 15.19 0.05
N PRO A 226 -6.83 14.50 0.84
CA PRO A 226 -7.58 13.35 0.35
C PRO A 226 -8.62 13.77 -0.69
N LEU A 227 -8.87 12.87 -1.65
CA LEU A 227 -9.95 13.03 -2.62
C LEU A 227 -11.32 12.81 -1.97
N GLU A 228 -12.32 13.54 -2.45
CA GLU A 228 -13.71 13.31 -2.04
C GLU A 228 -14.23 11.98 -2.64
N ALA A 229 -15.13 11.30 -1.93
CA ALA A 229 -15.67 10.00 -2.37
C ALA A 229 -16.33 10.07 -3.76
N ASP A 230 -17.02 11.18 -4.06
CA ASP A 230 -17.64 11.41 -5.37
C ASP A 230 -16.59 11.52 -6.49
N GLN A 231 -15.45 12.16 -6.22
CA GLN A 231 -14.35 12.27 -7.18
C GLN A 231 -13.71 10.91 -7.47
N ILE A 232 -13.58 10.07 -6.44
CA ILE A 232 -13.07 8.69 -6.59
C ILE A 232 -14.03 7.88 -7.47
N ALA A 233 -15.34 7.95 -7.19
CA ALA A 233 -16.35 7.29 -8.01
C ALA A 233 -16.33 7.77 -9.47
N GLU A 234 -16.07 9.06 -9.73
CA GLU A 234 -15.89 9.55 -11.10
C GLU A 234 -14.67 8.93 -11.80
N ILE A 235 -13.55 8.77 -11.11
CA ILE A 235 -12.34 8.14 -11.66
C ILE A 235 -12.63 6.68 -12.01
N GLU A 236 -13.26 5.95 -11.10
CA GLU A 236 -13.63 4.54 -11.28
C GLU A 236 -14.55 4.35 -12.50
N ASN A 237 -15.56 5.21 -12.64
CA ASN A 237 -16.48 5.18 -13.77
C ASN A 237 -15.80 5.51 -15.11
N LYS A 238 -14.87 6.48 -15.12
CA LYS A 238 -14.14 6.88 -16.34
C LYS A 238 -13.15 5.80 -16.80
N ILE A 239 -12.51 5.09 -15.86
CA ILE A 239 -11.55 4.02 -16.18
C ILE A 239 -12.26 2.71 -16.49
N GLY A 240 -13.37 2.41 -15.80
CA GLY A 240 -14.16 1.18 -16.00
C GLY A 240 -13.42 -0.10 -15.60
N GLY A 241 -12.59 -0.03 -14.54
CA GLY A 241 -11.66 -1.10 -14.15
C GLY A 241 -11.84 -1.65 -12.73
N GLY A 242 -13.01 -1.46 -12.12
CA GLY A 242 -13.27 -1.82 -10.72
C GLY A 242 -12.96 -0.67 -9.75
N LEU A 243 -12.68 -1.03 -8.50
CA LEU A 243 -12.34 -0.07 -7.45
C LEU A 243 -10.94 0.54 -7.67
N ILE A 244 -10.72 1.74 -7.16
CA ILE A 244 -9.42 2.42 -7.29
C ILE A 244 -8.27 1.63 -6.65
N GLU A 245 -8.52 0.88 -5.59
CA GLU A 245 -7.53 0.02 -4.95
C GLU A 245 -7.14 -1.18 -5.83
N GLU A 246 -8.07 -1.75 -6.60
CA GLU A 246 -7.77 -2.79 -7.57
C GLU A 246 -6.90 -2.25 -8.70
N LEU A 247 -7.15 -1.01 -9.13
CA LEU A 247 -6.32 -0.33 -10.13
C LEU A 247 -4.88 -0.14 -9.66
N ILE A 248 -4.66 0.11 -8.36
CA ILE A 248 -3.32 0.19 -7.77
C ILE A 248 -2.64 -1.19 -7.86
N GLN A 249 -3.33 -2.27 -7.47
CA GLN A 249 -2.78 -3.63 -7.58
C GLN A 249 -2.45 -4.00 -9.03
N VAL A 250 -3.32 -3.64 -9.98
CA VAL A 250 -3.06 -3.84 -11.41
C VAL A 250 -1.85 -3.05 -11.87
N ALA A 251 -1.70 -1.80 -11.44
CA ALA A 251 -0.55 -0.96 -11.80
C ALA A 251 0.77 -1.49 -11.20
N GLU A 252 0.76 -2.00 -9.97
CA GLU A 252 1.91 -2.67 -9.37
C GLU A 252 2.26 -3.98 -10.08
N GLY A 253 1.24 -4.75 -10.46
CA GLY A 253 1.39 -5.96 -11.25
C GLY A 253 2.00 -5.67 -12.62
N GLU A 254 1.52 -4.63 -13.29
CA GLU A 254 2.05 -4.18 -14.58
C GLU A 254 3.50 -3.74 -14.46
N LEU A 255 3.85 -2.98 -13.42
CA LEU A 255 5.24 -2.55 -13.19
C LEU A 255 6.19 -3.73 -13.02
N LYS A 256 5.78 -4.77 -12.29
CA LYS A 256 6.55 -6.02 -12.15
C LYS A 256 6.59 -6.81 -13.47
N LEU A 257 5.48 -6.86 -14.19
CA LEU A 257 5.38 -7.55 -15.47
C LEU A 257 6.32 -6.93 -16.50
N VAL A 258 6.39 -5.61 -16.58
CA VAL A 258 7.30 -4.89 -17.48
C VAL A 258 8.75 -5.28 -17.20
N ASP A 259 9.15 -5.43 -15.93
CA ASP A 259 10.51 -5.88 -15.57
C ASP A 259 10.79 -7.31 -16.08
N GLU A 260 9.85 -8.22 -15.89
CA GLU A 260 10.01 -9.62 -16.33
C GLU A 260 9.99 -9.74 -17.85
N LEU A 261 9.11 -9.01 -18.55
CA LEU A 261 9.05 -8.99 -20.01
C LEU A 261 10.29 -8.35 -20.64
N ALA A 262 10.89 -7.36 -19.97
CA ALA A 262 12.16 -6.78 -20.39
C ALA A 262 13.29 -7.81 -20.31
N LYS A 263 13.35 -8.60 -19.23
CA LYS A 263 14.32 -9.70 -19.09
C LYS A 263 14.10 -10.80 -20.14
N ALA A 264 12.84 -11.14 -20.40
CA ALA A 264 12.46 -12.20 -21.35
C ALA A 264 12.54 -11.79 -22.82
N ARG A 265 12.67 -10.48 -23.13
CA ARG A 265 12.74 -9.92 -24.50
C ARG A 265 11.64 -10.44 -25.43
N VAL A 266 10.40 -10.36 -24.97
CA VAL A 266 9.21 -10.92 -25.65
C VAL A 266 8.91 -10.34 -27.05
N TRP A 267 9.62 -9.29 -27.46
CA TRP A 267 9.51 -8.68 -28.79
C TRP A 267 10.40 -9.35 -29.85
N GLU A 268 11.25 -10.29 -29.46
CA GLU A 268 12.05 -11.08 -30.40
C GLU A 268 11.18 -12.11 -31.14
N GLU A 269 11.64 -12.57 -32.30
CA GLU A 269 10.94 -13.62 -33.06
C GLU A 269 10.88 -14.92 -32.24
N LEU A 270 9.83 -15.72 -32.47
CA LEU A 270 9.63 -17.00 -31.82
C LEU A 270 10.90 -17.87 -31.86
N ALA A 271 11.42 -18.23 -30.68
CA ALA A 271 12.64 -19.00 -30.53
C ALA A 271 12.58 -20.39 -31.20
N GLU A 272 11.42 -21.06 -31.15
CA GLU A 272 11.20 -22.36 -31.78
C GLU A 272 9.85 -22.40 -32.50
N LYS A 273 9.88 -22.65 -33.82
CA LYS A 273 8.66 -22.85 -34.61
C LYS A 273 8.03 -24.20 -34.24
N PRO A 274 6.70 -24.26 -34.08
CA PRO A 274 6.04 -25.51 -33.72
C PRO A 274 6.22 -26.56 -34.82
N ARG A 275 6.21 -27.84 -34.42
CA ARG A 275 6.10 -28.95 -35.38
C ARG A 275 4.75 -28.87 -36.10
N PRO A 276 4.68 -29.24 -37.39
CA PRO A 276 3.49 -29.02 -38.22
C PRO A 276 2.21 -29.68 -37.67
N GLU A 277 2.32 -30.79 -36.94
CA GLU A 277 1.16 -31.50 -36.37
C GLU A 277 0.84 -31.11 -34.91
N GLN A 278 1.66 -30.26 -34.26
CA GLN A 278 1.56 -29.97 -32.83
C GLN A 278 0.24 -29.31 -32.41
N TRP A 279 -0.32 -28.45 -33.28
CA TRP A 279 -1.51 -27.64 -33.00
C TRP A 279 -2.74 -28.06 -33.84
N THR A 280 -2.70 -29.26 -34.43
CA THR A 280 -3.89 -29.81 -35.12
C THR A 280 -4.75 -30.53 -34.10
N TYR A 281 -5.93 -29.98 -33.81
CA TYR A 281 -6.91 -30.58 -32.92
C TYR A 281 -8.08 -31.20 -33.70
N PHE A 282 -9.00 -31.87 -33.00
CA PHE A 282 -10.20 -32.43 -33.60
C PHE A 282 -11.17 -31.30 -34.01
N GLU A 283 -11.08 -30.84 -35.25
CA GLU A 283 -12.06 -29.92 -35.86
C GLU A 283 -13.42 -30.62 -35.99
N ARG A 284 -14.48 -29.95 -35.52
CA ARG A 284 -15.87 -30.43 -35.63
C ARG A 284 -16.57 -29.75 -36.81
N ASP A 285 -16.02 -29.90 -38.01
CA ASP A 285 -16.52 -29.22 -39.21
C ASP A 285 -17.61 -29.99 -39.97
N THR A 286 -18.15 -31.06 -39.40
CA THR A 286 -19.15 -31.92 -40.05
C THR A 286 -20.57 -31.32 -40.17
N HIS A 287 -20.78 -30.03 -39.83
CA HIS A 287 -22.11 -29.42 -39.83
C HIS A 287 -22.44 -28.53 -41.05
N THR A 288 -21.46 -28.17 -41.88
CA THR A 288 -21.71 -27.38 -43.10
C THR A 288 -21.09 -28.07 -44.31
N PRO A 289 -21.87 -28.73 -45.19
CA PRO A 289 -21.32 -29.27 -46.42
C PRO A 289 -20.85 -28.10 -47.30
N GLU A 290 -19.57 -28.11 -47.70
CA GLU A 290 -19.02 -27.19 -48.68
C GLU A 290 -19.85 -27.27 -49.97
N LYS A 291 -20.42 -26.14 -50.42
CA LYS A 291 -21.06 -26.04 -51.73
C LYS A 291 -19.96 -26.10 -52.79
N SER A 292 -20.02 -27.15 -53.62
CA SER A 292 -19.29 -27.26 -54.89
C SER A 292 -19.82 -26.30 -55.94
#